data_AF-A0A6P0MM27-F1
#
_entry.id   AF-A0A6P0MM27-F1
#
_cell.length_a   1.000
_cell.length_b   1.000
_cell.length_c   1.000
_cell.angle_alpha   90.00
_cell.angle_beta   90.00
_cell.angle_gamma   90.00
#
_symmetry.space_group_name_H-M   'P 1'
#
loop_
_entity.id
_entity.type
_entity.pdbx_description
1 polymer ?
#
loop_
_entity_poly.entity_id
_entity_poly.type
_entity_poly.pdbx_seq_one_letter_code
_entity_poly.pdbx_strand_id
1 'polypeptide(L)'
;MSKRVRSKFRLGKRDKSPVVLFLLLFVWSIGLGWGMSLAVSARQPESIAQAATAISGSVDPISERYQQGYKLYLENCSGCHIALPPEVLPTDSWRQILIEIDQHNGKKLEIIGPIVQIMWNYLRAFSRPQIRQTEDEPIPELVRESPYFKALHPRVDLPQRLTHQSCVTCHPGVAQYDYRTLTPEWENSL
;
A
#
# COMPACT_ATOMS: atom_id res chain seq x y z
N MET A 1 15.20 94.03 -30.47
CA MET A 1 15.71 92.76 -29.93
C MET A 1 14.54 91.80 -29.74
N SER A 2 14.47 90.68 -30.45
CA SER A 2 13.74 89.49 -29.98
C SER A 2 14.23 88.28 -30.76
N LYS A 3 15.01 87.42 -30.09
CA LYS A 3 15.65 86.23 -30.67
C LYS A 3 14.63 85.09 -30.72
N ARG A 4 14.43 84.57 -31.93
CA ARG A 4 13.63 83.36 -32.20
C ARG A 4 14.39 82.13 -31.68
N VAL A 5 13.90 81.50 -30.62
CA VAL A 5 14.45 80.23 -30.10
C VAL A 5 13.69 79.07 -30.72
N ARG A 6 14.35 78.29 -31.58
CA ARG A 6 13.81 77.08 -32.22
C ARG A 6 14.19 75.88 -31.36
N SER A 7 13.25 75.36 -30.58
CA SER A 7 13.41 74.12 -29.81
C SER A 7 13.56 72.93 -30.76
N LYS A 8 14.70 72.23 -30.70
CA LYS A 8 14.89 70.92 -31.35
C LYS A 8 14.57 69.83 -30.33
N PHE A 9 13.37 69.27 -30.40
CA PHE A 9 13.08 67.99 -29.75
C PHE A 9 13.77 66.87 -30.53
N ARG A 10 14.82 66.27 -29.94
CA ARG A 10 15.39 65.01 -30.42
C ARG A 10 14.61 63.86 -29.79
N LEU A 11 13.78 63.17 -30.56
CA LEU A 11 13.27 61.85 -30.16
C LEU A 11 14.43 60.85 -30.26
N GLY A 12 14.94 60.41 -29.11
CA GLY A 12 15.89 59.31 -29.01
C GLY A 12 15.19 57.99 -29.38
N LYS A 13 15.66 57.34 -30.44
CA LYS A 13 15.23 56.01 -30.85
C LYS A 13 15.74 55.01 -29.80
N ARG A 14 14.82 54.32 -29.13
CA ARG A 14 15.12 53.41 -28.03
C ARG A 14 15.39 52.03 -28.62
N ASP A 15 16.64 51.77 -28.99
CA ASP A 15 17.05 50.45 -29.48
C ASP A 15 16.87 49.44 -28.34
N LYS A 16 15.94 48.51 -28.52
CA LYS A 16 15.67 47.44 -27.54
C LYS A 16 16.85 46.47 -27.58
N SER A 17 17.78 46.64 -26.64
CA SER A 17 18.97 45.80 -26.54
C SER A 17 18.56 44.33 -26.32
N PRO A 18 19.01 43.38 -27.17
CA PRO A 18 18.67 41.97 -27.04
C PRO A 18 19.15 41.38 -25.71
N VAL A 19 20.18 41.98 -25.10
CA VAL A 19 20.71 41.62 -23.77
C VAL A 19 19.68 41.85 -22.67
N VAL A 20 18.92 42.95 -22.75
CA VAL A 20 17.87 43.26 -21.76
C VAL A 20 16.73 42.24 -21.85
N LEU A 21 16.39 41.81 -23.06
CA LEU A 21 15.37 40.81 -23.31
C LEU A 21 15.80 39.43 -22.79
N PHE A 22 17.06 39.08 -22.98
CA PHE A 22 17.64 37.83 -22.47
C PHE A 22 17.68 37.80 -20.95
N LEU A 23 18.09 38.89 -20.30
CA LEU A 23 18.08 39.01 -18.85
C LEU A 23 16.67 38.92 -18.25
N LEU A 24 15.68 39.55 -18.90
CA LEU A 24 14.28 39.46 -18.48
C LEU A 24 13.75 38.02 -18.56
N LEU A 25 14.03 37.31 -19.67
CA LEU A 25 13.65 35.91 -19.82
C LEU A 25 14.32 35.00 -18.78
N PHE A 26 15.60 35.23 -18.50
CA PHE A 26 16.35 34.43 -17.52
C PHE A 26 15.78 34.60 -16.10
N VAL A 27 15.50 35.85 -15.70
CA VAL A 27 14.86 36.16 -14.41
C VAL A 27 13.45 35.55 -14.33
N TRP A 28 12.69 35.59 -15.43
CA TRP A 28 11.34 35.04 -15.47
C TRP A 28 11.34 33.50 -15.37
N SER A 29 12.29 32.83 -16.02
CA SER A 29 12.49 31.38 -15.90
C SER A 29 12.89 30.95 -14.49
N ILE A 30 13.78 31.69 -13.82
CA ILE A 30 14.16 31.40 -12.42
C ILE A 30 12.96 31.61 -11.48
N GLY A 31 12.19 32.69 -11.66
CA GLY A 31 11.00 32.97 -10.87
C GLY A 31 9.93 31.88 -10.99
N LEU A 32 9.70 31.37 -12.20
CA LEU A 32 8.77 30.25 -12.44
C LEU A 32 9.29 28.94 -11.84
N GLY A 33 10.58 28.65 -11.98
CA GLY A 33 11.21 27.46 -11.39
C GLY A 33 11.15 27.48 -9.86
N TRP A 34 11.43 28.61 -9.23
CA TRP A 34 11.34 28.78 -7.77
C TRP A 34 9.89 28.74 -7.27
N GLY A 35 8.96 29.33 -8.02
CA GLY A 35 7.52 29.25 -7.71
C GLY A 35 6.98 27.82 -7.72
N MET A 36 7.40 27.00 -8.70
CA MET A 36 7.01 25.59 -8.75
C MET A 36 7.65 24.77 -7.62
N SER A 37 8.91 25.02 -7.27
CA SER A 37 9.59 24.31 -6.18
C SER A 37 8.92 24.53 -4.82
N LEU A 38 8.45 25.76 -4.52
CA LEU A 38 7.74 26.06 -3.29
C LEU A 38 6.35 25.39 -3.23
N ALA A 39 5.65 25.29 -4.36
CA ALA A 39 4.36 24.62 -4.45
C ALA A 39 4.46 23.08 -4.30
N VAL A 40 5.59 22.50 -4.72
CA VAL A 40 5.86 21.06 -4.57
C VAL A 40 6.31 20.74 -3.14
N SER A 41 7.20 21.54 -2.55
CA SER A 41 7.68 21.33 -1.16
C SER A 41 6.60 21.57 -0.10
N ALA A 42 5.60 22.41 -0.37
CA ALA A 42 4.48 22.63 0.55
C ALA A 42 3.47 21.46 0.60
N ARG A 43 3.61 20.43 -0.26
CA ARG A 43 2.63 19.34 -0.36
C ARG A 43 2.98 18.04 0.33
N GLN A 44 4.24 17.68 0.61
CA GLN A 44 4.56 16.37 1.22
C GLN A 44 5.85 16.45 2.05
N PRO A 45 5.76 16.14 3.36
CA PRO A 45 5.94 14.75 3.77
C PRO A 45 4.97 14.20 4.84
N GLU A 46 4.14 15.03 5.48
CA GLU A 46 3.35 14.57 6.65
C GLU A 46 2.10 13.74 6.25
N SER A 47 1.47 14.07 5.11
CA SER A 47 0.22 13.42 4.68
C SER A 47 0.36 11.96 4.23
N ILE A 48 1.55 11.53 3.80
CA ILE A 48 1.80 10.12 3.43
C ILE A 48 1.93 9.26 4.68
N ALA A 49 2.58 9.76 5.73
CA ALA A 49 2.80 9.02 6.97
C ALA A 49 1.49 8.77 7.74
N GLN A 50 0.61 9.78 7.84
CA GLN A 50 -0.70 9.60 8.48
C GLN A 50 -1.66 8.72 7.65
N ALA A 51 -1.61 8.79 6.31
CA ALA A 51 -2.40 7.90 5.47
C ALA A 51 -1.94 6.43 5.54
N ALA A 52 -0.62 6.18 5.60
CA ALA A 52 -0.08 4.84 5.77
C ALA A 52 -0.47 4.19 7.11
N THR A 53 -0.61 5.00 8.17
CA THR A 53 -1.03 4.51 9.50
C THR A 53 -2.51 4.14 9.55
N ALA A 54 -3.34 4.73 8.67
CA ALA A 54 -4.79 4.50 8.64
C ALA A 54 -5.23 3.40 7.64
N ILE A 55 -4.34 2.96 6.74
CA ILE A 55 -4.67 1.96 5.69
C ILE A 55 -4.43 0.52 6.14
N SER A 56 -3.67 0.30 7.21
CA SER A 56 -3.25 -1.04 7.60
C SER A 56 -4.08 -1.55 8.78
N GLY A 57 -5.15 -2.31 8.50
CA GLY A 57 -5.79 -3.18 9.48
C GLY A 57 -4.86 -4.30 10.01
N SER A 58 -3.62 -4.38 9.51
CA SER A 58 -2.58 -5.27 10.02
C SER A 58 -2.11 -4.85 11.41
N VAL A 59 -1.75 -5.85 12.23
CA VAL A 59 -1.25 -5.65 13.59
C VAL A 59 0.03 -4.83 13.62
N ASP A 60 0.93 -5.09 12.67
CA ASP A 60 2.21 -4.40 12.53
C ASP A 60 2.19 -3.41 11.35
N PRO A 61 2.90 -2.25 11.47
CA PRO A 61 3.06 -1.32 10.36
C PRO A 61 3.74 -1.98 9.15
N ILE A 62 3.15 -1.81 7.97
CA ILE A 62 3.72 -2.31 6.72
C ILE A 62 4.68 -1.26 6.17
N SER A 63 5.97 -1.61 6.09
CA SER A 63 6.99 -0.71 5.54
C SER A 63 6.71 -0.35 4.08
N GLU A 64 7.16 0.83 3.64
CA GLU A 64 6.90 1.37 2.29
C GLU A 64 7.19 0.36 1.16
N ARG A 65 8.26 -0.44 1.32
CA ARG A 65 8.66 -1.48 0.38
C ARG A 65 7.57 -2.52 0.09
N TYR A 66 6.72 -2.83 1.07
CA TYR A 66 5.71 -3.87 0.97
C TYR A 66 4.29 -3.35 0.77
N GLN A 67 4.07 -2.03 0.84
CA GLN A 67 2.74 -1.43 0.74
C GLN A 67 2.02 -1.77 -0.57
N GLN A 68 2.74 -1.81 -1.70
CA GLN A 68 2.13 -2.17 -2.99
C GLN A 68 1.70 -3.64 -3.01
N GLY A 69 2.51 -4.54 -2.44
CA GLY A 69 2.16 -5.97 -2.33
C GLY A 69 0.97 -6.20 -1.42
N TYR A 70 0.88 -5.45 -0.32
CA TYR A 70 -0.27 -5.48 0.57
C TYR A 70 -1.56 -5.02 -0.12
N LYS A 71 -1.53 -3.90 -0.86
CA LYS A 71 -2.69 -3.40 -1.60
C LYS A 71 -3.17 -4.42 -2.64
N LEU A 72 -2.25 -4.92 -3.47
CA LEU A 72 -2.58 -5.93 -4.47
C LEU A 72 -3.10 -7.22 -3.81
N TYR A 73 -2.54 -7.62 -2.68
CA TYR A 73 -3.02 -8.77 -1.92
C TYR A 73 -4.48 -8.60 -1.51
N LEU A 74 -4.84 -7.48 -0.89
CA LEU A 74 -6.23 -7.22 -0.53
C LEU A 74 -7.14 -7.16 -1.76
N GLU A 75 -6.75 -6.40 -2.79
CA GLU A 75 -7.55 -6.26 -4.02
C GLU A 75 -7.87 -7.60 -4.69
N ASN A 76 -6.93 -8.54 -4.68
CA ASN A 76 -7.08 -9.82 -5.38
C ASN A 76 -7.59 -10.96 -4.48
N CYS A 77 -7.35 -10.89 -3.17
CA CYS A 77 -7.70 -11.96 -2.23
C CYS A 77 -8.91 -11.63 -1.33
N SER A 78 -9.44 -10.40 -1.36
CA SER A 78 -10.65 -10.01 -0.61
C SER A 78 -11.95 -10.08 -1.43
N GLY A 79 -11.89 -10.46 -2.72
CA GLY A 79 -13.03 -10.38 -3.63
C GLY A 79 -14.03 -11.53 -3.51
N CYS A 80 -13.56 -12.75 -3.24
CA CYS A 80 -14.42 -13.92 -3.06
C CYS A 80 -14.64 -14.27 -1.58
N HIS A 81 -13.72 -13.82 -0.73
CA HIS A 81 -13.66 -14.15 0.68
C HIS A 81 -12.89 -13.09 1.45
N ILE A 82 -12.94 -13.11 2.78
CA ILE A 82 -12.05 -12.27 3.59
C ILE A 82 -10.59 -12.61 3.28
N ALA A 83 -9.74 -11.58 3.14
CA ALA A 83 -8.31 -11.77 2.99
C ALA A 83 -7.72 -12.19 4.34
N LEU A 84 -6.96 -13.28 4.37
CA LEU A 84 -6.38 -13.83 5.59
C LEU A 84 -5.06 -13.13 5.95
N PRO A 85 -4.70 -12.97 7.23
CA PRO A 85 -3.39 -12.44 7.58
C PRO A 85 -2.27 -13.42 7.15
N PRO A 86 -1.15 -12.95 6.56
CA PRO A 86 -0.06 -13.84 6.12
C PRO A 86 0.45 -14.75 7.24
N GLU A 87 0.36 -14.31 8.50
CA GLU A 87 0.83 -15.02 9.67
C GLU A 87 0.08 -16.34 9.91
N VAL A 88 -1.19 -16.46 9.48
CA VAL A 88 -2.02 -17.65 9.80
C VAL A 88 -1.62 -18.90 9.02
N LEU A 89 -0.77 -18.76 7.99
CA LEU A 89 -0.26 -19.87 7.19
C LEU A 89 1.27 -19.79 7.05
N PRO A 90 1.95 -20.94 6.96
CA PRO A 90 3.36 -20.97 6.61
C PRO A 90 3.68 -20.33 5.25
N THR A 91 4.89 -19.80 5.12
CA THR A 91 5.41 -19.25 3.86
C THR A 91 5.35 -20.24 2.69
N ASP A 92 5.54 -21.52 2.94
CA ASP A 92 5.44 -22.57 1.92
C ASP A 92 3.99 -22.79 1.46
N SER A 93 3.01 -22.75 2.37
CA SER A 93 1.58 -22.83 2.04
C SER A 93 1.17 -21.68 1.11
N TRP A 94 1.56 -20.44 1.43
CA TRP A 94 1.29 -19.28 0.57
C TRP A 94 1.91 -19.43 -0.82
N ARG A 95 3.11 -19.99 -0.90
CA ARG A 95 3.78 -20.23 -2.18
C ARG A 95 2.99 -21.21 -3.03
N GLN A 96 2.52 -22.32 -2.45
CA GLN A 96 1.68 -23.30 -3.15
C GLN A 96 0.39 -22.68 -3.66
N ILE A 97 -0.31 -21.93 -2.80
CA ILE A 97 -1.55 -21.21 -3.17
C ILE A 97 -1.33 -20.27 -4.36
N LEU A 98 -0.22 -19.53 -4.40
CA LEU A 98 0.07 -18.61 -5.50
C LEU A 98 0.50 -19.32 -6.80
N ILE A 99 1.12 -20.50 -6.71
CA ILE A 99 1.49 -21.32 -7.87
C ILE A 99 0.24 -21.92 -8.51
N GLU A 100 -0.71 -22.36 -7.69
CA GLU A 100 -1.95 -23.04 -8.10
C GLU A 100 -3.17 -22.10 -8.06
N ILE A 101 -2.93 -20.79 -8.19
CA ILE A 101 -3.95 -19.75 -8.00
C ILE A 101 -5.11 -19.87 -9.01
N ASP A 102 -4.85 -20.48 -10.17
CA ASP A 102 -5.84 -20.79 -11.19
C ASP A 102 -6.77 -21.96 -10.80
N GLN A 103 -6.46 -22.69 -9.73
CA GLN A 103 -7.25 -23.79 -9.17
C GLN A 103 -7.73 -23.50 -7.74
N HIS A 104 -7.99 -22.22 -7.42
CA HIS A 104 -8.37 -21.80 -6.07
C HIS A 104 -9.81 -22.19 -5.70
N ASN A 105 -9.98 -23.29 -4.96
CA ASN A 105 -11.27 -23.77 -4.44
C ASN A 105 -12.34 -23.97 -5.54
N GLY A 106 -11.95 -24.55 -6.67
CA GLY A 106 -12.85 -24.79 -7.80
C GLY A 106 -13.22 -23.55 -8.61
N LYS A 107 -12.56 -22.41 -8.37
CA LYS A 107 -12.66 -21.19 -9.18
C LYS A 107 -11.34 -20.90 -9.86
N LYS A 108 -11.42 -20.45 -11.11
CA LYS A 108 -10.27 -19.94 -11.84
C LYS A 108 -10.05 -18.47 -11.49
N LEU A 109 -8.92 -18.16 -10.85
CA LEU A 109 -8.46 -16.79 -10.69
C LEU A 109 -7.44 -16.47 -11.78
N GLU A 110 -7.68 -15.40 -12.53
CA GLU A 110 -6.76 -14.94 -13.57
C GLU A 110 -6.01 -13.71 -13.06
N ILE A 111 -4.89 -13.96 -12.38
CA ILE A 111 -3.99 -12.91 -11.89
C ILE A 111 -2.70 -12.97 -12.71
N ILE A 112 -2.30 -11.82 -13.27
CA ILE A 112 -1.08 -11.76 -14.10
C ILE A 112 0.20 -11.95 -13.26
N GLY A 113 1.22 -12.58 -13.84
CA GLY A 113 2.47 -12.92 -13.17
C GLY A 113 3.17 -11.79 -12.40
N PRO A 114 3.27 -10.54 -12.94
CA PRO A 114 3.86 -9.43 -12.20
C PRO A 114 3.11 -9.09 -10.91
N ILE A 115 1.78 -9.18 -10.91
CA ILE A 115 0.96 -8.94 -9.71
C ILE A 115 1.23 -10.03 -8.68
N VAL A 116 1.24 -11.30 -9.10
CA VAL A 116 1.57 -12.45 -8.23
C VAL A 116 2.93 -12.25 -7.55
N GLN A 117 3.95 -11.82 -8.29
CA GLN A 117 5.28 -11.60 -7.74
C GLN A 117 5.32 -10.47 -6.69
N ILE A 118 4.58 -9.38 -6.91
CA ILE A 118 4.54 -8.26 -5.96
C ILE A 118 3.76 -8.65 -4.69
N MET A 119 2.64 -9.37 -4.83
CA MET A 119 1.92 -9.94 -3.69
C MET A 119 2.78 -10.94 -2.92
N TRP A 120 3.51 -11.80 -3.63
CA TRP A 120 4.40 -12.77 -3.02
C TRP A 120 5.49 -12.12 -2.16
N ASN A 121 6.04 -10.98 -2.58
CA ASN A 121 7.02 -10.24 -1.78
C ASN A 121 6.43 -9.78 -0.43
N TYR A 122 5.16 -9.36 -0.41
CA TYR A 122 4.45 -9.05 0.82
C TYR A 122 4.18 -10.33 1.63
N LEU A 123 3.51 -11.32 1.05
CA LEU A 123 3.13 -12.56 1.74
C LEU A 123 4.35 -13.23 2.39
N ARG A 124 5.45 -13.41 1.66
CA ARG A 124 6.70 -13.99 2.17
C ARG A 124 7.29 -13.22 3.36
N ALA A 125 7.16 -11.90 3.37
CA ALA A 125 7.77 -11.05 4.40
C ALA A 125 6.99 -11.07 5.72
N PHE A 126 5.67 -11.28 5.65
CA PHE A 126 4.77 -11.25 6.81
C PHE A 126 4.25 -12.63 7.20
N SER A 127 4.48 -13.67 6.40
CA SER A 127 4.19 -15.06 6.79
C SER A 127 5.27 -15.64 7.70
N ARG A 128 4.92 -16.71 8.42
CA ARG A 128 5.85 -17.42 9.31
C ARG A 128 6.50 -18.59 8.58
N PRO A 129 7.78 -18.91 8.85
CA PRO A 129 8.35 -20.18 8.39
C PRO A 129 7.57 -21.35 8.99
N GLN A 130 7.48 -22.47 8.27
CA GLN A 130 6.93 -23.69 8.85
C GLN A 130 7.87 -24.21 9.94
N ILE A 131 7.33 -24.47 11.13
CA ILE A 131 8.04 -25.18 12.19
C ILE A 131 7.64 -26.65 12.05
N ARG A 132 8.46 -27.43 11.35
CA ARG A 132 8.27 -28.88 11.23
C ARG A 132 8.86 -29.59 12.43
N GLN A 133 8.09 -30.51 13.01
CA GLN A 133 8.59 -31.42 14.03
C GLN A 133 9.27 -32.64 13.41
N THR A 134 8.82 -33.06 12.22
CA THR A 134 9.38 -34.16 11.44
C THR A 134 9.45 -33.78 9.96
N GLU A 135 10.35 -34.42 9.20
CA GLU A 135 10.50 -34.17 7.76
C GLU A 135 9.23 -34.53 6.97
N ASP A 136 8.47 -35.53 7.44
CA ASP A 136 7.24 -36.02 6.82
C ASP A 136 5.99 -35.19 7.19
N GLU A 137 6.13 -34.16 8.03
CA GLU A 137 4.98 -33.35 8.43
C GLU A 137 4.44 -32.55 7.23
N PRO A 138 3.15 -32.74 6.85
CA PRO A 138 2.59 -32.09 5.68
C PRO A 138 2.54 -30.58 5.86
N ILE A 139 2.71 -29.85 4.76
CA ILE A 139 2.46 -28.40 4.72
C ILE A 139 0.95 -28.21 4.87
N PRO A 140 0.46 -27.41 5.83
CA PRO A 140 -0.98 -27.18 5.97
C PRO A 140 -1.49 -26.41 4.74
N GLU A 141 -2.47 -26.97 4.05
CA GLU A 141 -3.10 -26.34 2.88
C GLU A 141 -4.27 -25.45 3.33
N LEU A 142 -4.88 -25.78 4.48
CA LEU A 142 -5.98 -25.03 5.06
C LEU A 142 -5.56 -24.29 6.33
N VAL A 143 -6.10 -23.09 6.53
CA VAL A 143 -5.88 -22.29 7.75
C VAL A 143 -6.21 -23.08 9.02
N ARG A 144 -7.24 -23.92 8.99
CA ARG A 144 -7.62 -24.75 10.14
C ARG A 144 -6.55 -25.75 10.56
N GLU A 145 -5.68 -26.15 9.64
CA GLU A 145 -4.65 -27.16 9.85
C GLU A 145 -3.39 -26.52 10.41
N SER A 146 -3.17 -25.24 10.12
CA SER A 146 -2.04 -24.45 10.58
C SER A 146 -1.88 -24.49 12.11
N PRO A 147 -0.74 -25.00 12.61
CA PRO A 147 -0.43 -24.98 14.04
C PRO A 147 -0.41 -23.56 14.61
N TYR A 148 0.05 -22.58 13.83
CA TYR A 148 0.08 -21.18 14.24
C TYR A 148 -1.33 -20.61 14.41
N PHE A 149 -2.24 -20.90 13.48
CA PHE A 149 -3.64 -20.47 13.60
C PHE A 149 -4.31 -21.05 14.84
N LYS A 150 -4.07 -22.34 15.14
CA LYS A 150 -4.58 -22.99 16.37
C LYS A 150 -3.99 -22.37 17.63
N ALA A 151 -2.71 -22.04 17.62
CA ALA A 151 -2.03 -21.39 18.75
C ALA A 151 -2.60 -19.98 19.05
N LEU A 152 -3.10 -19.27 18.03
CA LEU A 152 -3.81 -18.00 18.20
C LEU A 152 -5.24 -18.16 18.72
N HIS A 153 -5.83 -19.36 18.64
CA HIS A 153 -7.21 -19.65 19.06
C HIS A 153 -7.29 -20.79 20.07
N PRO A 154 -6.55 -20.74 21.20
CA PRO A 154 -6.41 -21.90 22.10
C PRO A 154 -7.69 -22.26 22.87
N ARG A 155 -8.64 -21.31 23.00
CA ARG A 155 -9.90 -21.46 23.74
C ARG A 155 -11.13 -21.60 22.84
N VAL A 156 -10.94 -21.70 21.52
CA VAL A 156 -12.03 -21.78 20.53
C VAL A 156 -12.09 -23.18 19.94
N ASP A 157 -13.25 -23.83 20.02
CA ASP A 157 -13.49 -25.06 19.29
C ASP A 157 -13.85 -24.74 17.83
N LEU A 158 -12.88 -24.91 16.93
CA LEU A 158 -13.01 -24.51 15.54
C LEU A 158 -13.83 -25.54 14.75
N PRO A 159 -14.97 -25.14 14.14
CA PRO A 159 -15.87 -26.07 13.45
C PRO A 159 -15.13 -26.75 12.30
N GLN A 160 -15.44 -28.01 11.96
CA GLN A 160 -14.72 -28.77 10.92
C GLN A 160 -14.61 -28.05 9.56
N ARG A 161 -15.63 -27.29 9.18
CA ARG A 161 -15.60 -26.41 8.01
C ARG A 161 -15.52 -24.96 8.47
N LEU A 162 -14.33 -24.37 8.38
CA LEU A 162 -14.18 -22.92 8.52
C LEU A 162 -14.60 -22.27 7.22
N THR A 163 -15.60 -21.40 7.29
CA THR A 163 -15.99 -20.54 6.18
C THR A 163 -15.61 -19.10 6.51
N HIS A 164 -15.65 -18.22 5.53
CA HIS A 164 -15.37 -16.79 5.74
C HIS A 164 -16.33 -16.15 6.73
N GLN A 165 -17.57 -16.65 6.81
CA GLN A 165 -18.56 -16.24 7.82
C GLN A 165 -18.16 -16.66 9.24
N SER A 166 -17.38 -17.73 9.40
CA SER A 166 -16.94 -18.21 10.71
C SER A 166 -16.03 -17.21 11.42
N CYS A 167 -15.23 -16.44 10.67
CA CYS A 167 -14.31 -15.45 11.25
C CYS A 167 -15.05 -14.21 11.74
N VAL A 168 -16.08 -13.76 11.01
CA VAL A 168 -16.88 -12.56 11.33
C VAL A 168 -17.60 -12.72 12.68
N THR A 169 -17.96 -13.94 13.06
CA THR A 169 -18.65 -14.23 14.33
C THR A 169 -17.91 -13.71 15.55
N CYS A 170 -16.57 -13.84 15.57
CA CYS A 170 -15.75 -13.34 16.67
C CYS A 170 -15.03 -12.03 16.29
N HIS A 171 -14.72 -11.81 15.01
CA HIS A 171 -14.01 -10.64 14.50
C HIS A 171 -14.90 -9.77 13.60
N PRO A 172 -15.73 -8.87 14.16
CA PRO A 172 -16.69 -8.10 13.38
C PRO A 172 -16.05 -7.16 12.33
N GLY A 173 -14.79 -6.76 12.53
CA GLY A 173 -14.03 -5.89 11.63
C GLY A 173 -13.29 -6.60 10.48
N VAL A 174 -13.43 -7.92 10.35
CA VAL A 174 -12.58 -8.72 9.47
C VAL A 174 -12.71 -8.37 7.97
N ALA A 175 -13.87 -7.85 7.56
CA ALA A 175 -14.08 -7.36 6.19
C ALA A 175 -13.21 -6.14 5.85
N GLN A 176 -12.80 -5.37 6.86
CA GLN A 176 -11.87 -4.24 6.74
C GLN A 176 -10.43 -4.66 7.08
N TYR A 177 -10.16 -5.98 7.11
CA TYR A 177 -8.89 -6.57 7.51
C TYR A 177 -8.52 -6.30 8.98
N ASP A 178 -9.50 -5.96 9.83
CA ASP A 178 -9.32 -5.82 11.27
C ASP A 178 -9.67 -7.12 11.99
N TYR A 179 -8.63 -7.87 12.33
CA TYR A 179 -8.72 -9.09 13.14
C TYR A 179 -8.51 -8.84 14.64
N ARG A 180 -8.30 -7.59 15.07
CA ARG A 180 -8.02 -7.26 16.47
C ARG A 180 -9.29 -6.96 17.25
N THR A 181 -10.26 -6.33 16.58
CA THR A 181 -11.57 -6.09 17.20
C THR A 181 -12.29 -7.41 17.39
N LEU A 182 -12.70 -7.67 18.63
CA LEU A 182 -13.45 -8.86 19.04
C LEU A 182 -14.87 -8.47 19.48
N THR A 183 -15.79 -9.43 19.44
CA THR A 183 -17.08 -9.25 20.13
C THR A 183 -16.88 -9.34 21.65
N PRO A 184 -17.78 -8.75 22.47
CA PRO A 184 -17.62 -8.67 23.92
C PRO A 184 -17.41 -10.03 24.60
N GLU A 185 -17.98 -11.11 24.04
CA GLU A 185 -17.84 -12.47 24.57
C GLU A 185 -16.40 -12.98 24.52
N TRP A 186 -15.59 -12.47 23.59
CA TRP A 186 -14.23 -12.94 23.33
C TRP A 186 -13.13 -11.92 23.72
N GLU A 187 -13.47 -10.73 24.22
CA GLU A 187 -12.47 -9.70 24.58
C GLU A 187 -11.42 -10.18 25.60
N ASN A 188 -11.79 -11.11 26.50
CA ASN A 188 -10.89 -11.70 27.50
C ASN A 188 -10.33 -13.08 27.11
N SER A 189 -10.46 -13.47 25.84
CA SER A 189 -10.13 -14.83 25.36
C SER A 189 -8.71 -14.99 24.82
N LEU A 190 -7.95 -13.89 24.76
CA LEU A 190 -6.52 -13.87 24.42
C LEU A 190 -5.64 -14.39 25.58
#